data_AF-A0A7X6CEH6-F1
#
_entry.id   AF-A0A7X6CEH6-F1
#
_cell.length_a   1.000
_cell.length_b   1.000
_cell.length_c   1.000
_cell.angle_alpha   90.00
_cell.angle_beta   90.00
_cell.angle_gamma   90.00
#
_symmetry.space_group_name_H-M   'P 1'
#
loop_
_entity.id
_entity.type
_entity.pdbx_description
1 polymer ?
#
loop_
_entity_poly.entity_id
_entity_poly.type
_entity_poly.pdbx_seq_one_letter_code
_entity_poly.pdbx_strand_id
1 'polypeptide(L)'
;MSPEIVKGFIILACIFIPLERIFYLHKQKIFRLGWATDATYFFTGHFIGRAGAIVVAVTLSLMTDLLNPELQSKIASQPIWLQFLEAIVISDLAYYIAHRLLHQVPWLWQFHAVHHSIEHMDWLAAVRVHPCEQIFTQICKILPLYWLGFTKETFVVYALYSAAIAFLIHANITLKFGVLKWFVATPEFHHWHHSKIPQINNKNFAVQLPLLDLLFGTLYMPAGKRPRKYGVSDRIPVGYLGQLLYPFLGTIKMLNYKLKPGIDRYFRPLPVMLGLSLTAVSSLSAVALINHMDIPTFIASLNAQKVTVAELQQGKLKPAILIDVRSPEEYAEDRIGESPLVPITDIEAGFGVKQVQDIARSSVRSDRHQPTIVLYCARGGRSVKAYQRLQKIGFNLAFLSGGIAAWRESVPAKQDSEILATIIRSQTETVRIN
;
A
#
# COMPACT_ATOMS: atom_id res chain seq x y z
N MET A 1 5.82 18.72 1.30
CA MET A 1 6.44 17.82 0.30
C MET A 1 7.79 17.38 0.84
N SER A 2 8.13 16.09 0.86
CA SER A 2 9.40 15.66 1.47
C SER A 2 10.61 16.12 0.63
N PRO A 3 11.68 16.63 1.24
CA PRO A 3 12.86 17.13 0.53
C PRO A 3 13.45 16.16 -0.50
N GLU A 4 13.40 14.85 -0.22
CA GLU A 4 13.95 13.81 -1.11
C GLU A 4 13.24 13.70 -2.47
N ILE A 5 11.92 13.96 -2.54
CA ILE A 5 11.18 13.91 -3.81
C ILE A 5 11.63 15.07 -4.71
N VAL A 6 11.80 16.25 -4.12
CA VAL A 6 12.26 17.44 -4.83
C VAL A 6 13.69 17.24 -5.33
N LYS A 7 14.58 16.69 -4.50
CA LYS A 7 15.94 16.32 -4.91
C LYS A 7 15.93 15.35 -6.09
N GLY A 8 15.12 14.28 -6.02
CA GLY A 8 14.99 13.31 -7.11
C GLY A 8 14.51 13.95 -8.42
N PHE A 9 13.52 14.83 -8.35
CA PHE A 9 13.05 15.60 -9.52
C PHE A 9 14.16 16.45 -10.13
N ILE A 10 14.91 17.19 -9.31
CA ILE A 10 16.03 18.03 -9.75
C ILE A 10 17.11 17.19 -10.41
N ILE A 11 17.49 16.05 -9.81
CA ILE A 11 18.50 15.14 -10.37
C ILE A 11 18.07 14.65 -11.76
N LEU A 12 16.83 14.17 -11.89
CA LEU A 12 16.31 13.70 -13.18
C LEU A 12 16.25 14.83 -14.21
N ALA A 13 15.82 16.03 -13.82
CA ALA A 13 15.80 17.20 -14.68
C ALA A 13 17.23 17.58 -15.15
N CYS A 14 18.21 17.58 -14.25
CA CYS A 14 19.62 17.85 -14.57
C CYS A 14 20.24 16.80 -15.50
N ILE A 15 19.72 15.57 -15.52
CA ILE A 15 20.17 14.52 -16.44
C ILE A 15 19.45 14.64 -17.79
N PHE A 16 18.12 14.59 -17.78
CA PHE A 16 17.35 14.41 -19.01
C PHE A 16 17.13 15.69 -19.79
N ILE A 17 17.02 16.86 -19.15
CA ILE A 17 16.87 18.12 -19.89
C ILE A 17 18.09 18.35 -20.80
N PRO A 18 19.35 18.31 -20.33
CA PRO A 18 20.50 18.46 -21.22
C PRO A 18 20.55 17.41 -22.33
N LEU A 19 20.28 16.14 -22.01
CA LEU A 19 20.26 15.07 -23.01
C LEU A 19 19.22 15.33 -24.12
N GLU A 20 18.03 15.78 -23.75
CA GLU A 20 16.96 16.15 -24.70
C GLU A 20 17.19 17.50 -25.38
N ARG A 21 18.19 18.29 -24.99
CA ARG A 21 18.61 19.49 -25.72
C ARG A 21 19.70 19.19 -26.73
N ILE A 22 20.59 18.25 -26.42
CA ILE A 22 21.73 17.89 -27.27
C ILE A 22 21.32 16.85 -28.31
N PHE A 23 20.55 15.84 -27.93
CA PHE A 23 20.23 14.67 -28.76
C PHE A 23 18.76 14.59 -29.19
N TYR A 24 18.03 15.70 -29.23
CA TYR A 24 16.58 15.71 -29.41
C TYR A 24 16.10 14.91 -30.63
N LEU A 25 15.01 14.14 -30.47
CA LEU A 25 14.30 13.54 -31.60
C LEU A 25 13.34 14.55 -32.23
N HIS A 26 12.52 15.20 -31.41
CA HIS A 26 11.62 16.26 -31.83
C HIS A 26 12.02 17.58 -31.18
N LYS A 27 12.17 18.65 -31.98
CA LYS A 27 12.49 19.98 -31.43
C LYS A 27 11.29 20.49 -30.64
N GLN A 28 11.46 20.70 -29.33
CA GLN A 28 10.41 21.20 -28.44
C GLN A 28 10.93 22.12 -27.33
N LYS A 29 10.01 22.81 -26.65
CA LYS A 29 10.30 23.62 -25.45
C LYS A 29 10.43 22.70 -24.23
N ILE A 30 11.20 23.10 -23.23
CA ILE A 30 11.32 22.39 -21.94
C ILE A 30 9.94 22.30 -21.27
N PHE A 31 9.28 23.45 -21.09
CA PHE A 31 7.91 23.53 -20.60
C PHE A 31 6.92 23.37 -21.76
N ARG A 32 6.82 22.15 -22.28
CA ARG A 32 5.85 21.78 -23.33
C ARG A 32 4.40 21.71 -22.79
N LEU A 33 3.44 21.62 -23.70
CA LEU A 33 2.04 21.38 -23.33
C LEU A 33 1.93 20.09 -22.49
N GLY A 34 1.19 20.17 -21.37
CA GLY A 34 1.05 19.06 -20.43
C GLY A 34 2.17 18.93 -19.39
N TRP A 35 3.26 19.70 -19.48
CA TRP A 35 4.39 19.58 -18.54
C TRP A 35 3.97 19.75 -17.07
N ALA A 36 3.13 20.75 -16.76
CA ALA A 36 2.62 20.96 -15.41
C ALA A 36 1.71 19.81 -14.92
N THR A 37 1.02 19.12 -15.85
CA THR A 37 0.25 17.92 -15.53
C THR A 37 1.20 16.77 -15.16
N ASP A 38 2.25 16.58 -15.95
CA ASP A 38 3.24 15.51 -15.73
C ASP A 38 4.04 15.74 -14.45
N ALA A 39 4.37 17.00 -14.14
CA ALA A 39 4.99 17.37 -12.87
C ALA A 39 4.04 17.09 -11.69
N THR A 40 2.74 17.38 -11.82
CA THR A 40 1.76 17.00 -10.80
C THR A 40 1.75 15.48 -10.58
N TYR A 41 1.72 14.69 -11.66
CA TYR A 41 1.82 13.23 -11.59
C TYR A 41 3.11 12.74 -10.93
N PHE A 42 4.25 13.39 -11.19
CA PHE A 42 5.51 13.06 -10.51
C PHE A 42 5.37 13.15 -8.99
N PHE A 43 4.85 14.29 -8.51
CA PHE A 43 4.76 14.55 -7.08
C PHE A 43 3.66 13.75 -6.38
N THR A 44 2.51 13.53 -7.03
CA THR A 44 1.43 12.70 -6.46
C THR A 44 1.73 11.22 -6.56
N GLY A 45 2.34 10.78 -7.67
CA GLY A 45 2.69 9.39 -7.95
C GLY A 45 3.63 8.78 -6.90
N HIS A 46 4.47 9.58 -6.23
CA HIS A 46 5.28 9.11 -5.11
C HIS A 46 4.43 8.56 -3.95
N PHE A 47 3.35 9.26 -3.58
CA PHE A 47 2.45 8.82 -2.52
C PHE A 47 1.62 7.60 -2.95
N ILE A 48 1.20 7.56 -4.21
CA ILE A 48 0.50 6.40 -4.79
C ILE A 48 1.41 5.16 -4.80
N GLY A 49 2.69 5.30 -5.14
CA GLY A 49 3.64 4.21 -5.11
C GLY A 49 3.86 3.63 -3.70
N ARG A 50 3.78 4.48 -2.67
CA ARG A 50 3.79 4.02 -1.27
C ARG A 50 2.51 3.27 -0.92
N ALA A 51 1.35 3.76 -1.35
CA ALA A 51 0.09 3.05 -1.17
C ALA A 51 0.13 1.67 -1.85
N GLY A 52 0.62 1.59 -3.08
CA GLY A 52 0.81 0.32 -3.78
C GLY A 52 1.79 -0.63 -3.07
N ALA A 53 2.88 -0.12 -2.50
CA ALA A 53 3.79 -0.93 -1.69
C ALA A 53 3.13 -1.48 -0.42
N ILE A 54 2.27 -0.69 0.24
CA ILE A 54 1.47 -1.15 1.39
C ILE A 54 0.51 -2.25 0.95
N VAL A 55 -0.18 -2.06 -0.19
CA VAL A 55 -1.07 -3.10 -0.74
C VAL A 55 -0.32 -4.40 -0.97
N VAL A 56 0.85 -4.35 -1.62
CA VAL A 56 1.70 -5.53 -1.82
C VAL A 56 2.06 -6.18 -0.48
N ALA A 57 2.52 -5.39 0.51
CA ALA A 57 2.88 -5.93 1.83
C ALA A 57 1.69 -6.59 2.54
N VAL A 58 0.49 -6.01 2.47
CA VAL A 58 -0.72 -6.60 3.04
C VAL A 58 -1.09 -7.89 2.31
N THR A 59 -1.10 -7.88 0.97
CA THR A 59 -1.37 -9.08 0.18
C THR A 59 -0.43 -10.24 0.56
N LEU A 60 0.85 -9.94 0.75
CA LEU A 60 1.85 -10.93 1.13
C LEU A 60 1.64 -11.48 2.54
N SER A 61 1.33 -10.61 3.52
CA SER A 61 1.00 -11.04 4.88
C SER A 61 -0.20 -11.98 4.93
N LEU A 62 -1.19 -11.77 4.05
CA LEU A 62 -2.37 -12.62 3.92
C LEU A 62 -2.12 -13.93 3.15
N MET A 63 -1.02 -14.01 2.40
CA MET A 63 -0.65 -15.17 1.57
C MET A 63 0.57 -15.91 2.12
N THR A 64 0.89 -15.73 3.41
CA THR A 64 2.05 -16.34 4.06
C THR A 64 2.05 -17.86 3.97
N ASP A 65 0.87 -18.49 4.07
CA ASP A 65 0.70 -19.94 3.95
C ASP A 65 0.98 -20.48 2.53
N LEU A 66 1.01 -19.61 1.51
CA LEU A 66 1.32 -19.97 0.12
C LEU A 66 2.81 -19.81 -0.21
N LEU A 67 3.61 -19.32 0.74
CA LEU A 67 5.05 -19.16 0.56
C LEU A 67 5.75 -20.51 0.72
N ASN A 68 6.84 -20.71 -0.02
CA ASN A 68 7.71 -21.87 0.12
C ASN A 68 9.04 -21.40 0.74
N PRO A 69 9.24 -21.58 2.06
CA PRO A 69 10.45 -21.10 2.75
C PRO A 69 11.75 -21.67 2.18
N GLU A 70 11.73 -22.92 1.71
CA GLU A 70 12.91 -23.55 1.12
C GLU A 70 13.29 -22.88 -0.21
N LEU A 71 12.31 -22.63 -1.08
CA LEU A 71 12.53 -21.89 -2.32
C LEU A 71 13.02 -20.47 -2.04
N GLN A 72 12.38 -19.77 -1.11
CA GLN A 72 12.78 -18.41 -0.74
C GLN A 72 14.20 -18.36 -0.20
N SER A 73 14.59 -19.31 0.64
CA SER A 73 15.95 -19.42 1.16
C SER A 73 16.95 -19.66 0.03
N LYS A 74 16.63 -20.53 -0.95
CA LYS A 74 17.49 -20.77 -2.11
C LYS A 74 17.69 -19.51 -2.95
N ILE A 75 16.61 -18.78 -3.29
CA ILE A 75 16.71 -17.53 -4.06
C ILE A 75 17.47 -16.46 -3.27
N ALA A 76 17.15 -16.27 -1.99
CA ALA A 76 17.83 -15.30 -1.13
C ALA A 76 19.34 -15.58 -0.98
N SER A 77 19.77 -16.85 -1.09
CA SER A 77 21.18 -17.25 -0.99
C SER A 77 22.00 -17.01 -2.26
N GLN A 78 21.35 -16.72 -3.39
CA GLN A 78 22.04 -16.42 -4.64
C GLN A 78 22.85 -15.11 -4.55
N PRO A 79 23.94 -14.96 -5.33
CA PRO A 79 24.66 -13.70 -5.41
C PRO A 79 23.77 -12.59 -6.00
N ILE A 80 23.95 -11.36 -5.51
CA ILE A 80 23.07 -10.22 -5.82
C ILE A 80 22.94 -9.92 -7.32
N TRP A 81 24.00 -10.14 -8.10
CA TRP A 81 23.97 -9.90 -9.55
C TRP A 81 23.04 -10.88 -10.27
N LEU A 82 22.95 -12.13 -9.81
CA LEU A 82 22.07 -13.14 -10.38
C LEU A 82 20.63 -12.80 -10.02
N GLN A 83 20.38 -12.51 -8.75
CA GLN A 83 19.06 -12.05 -8.30
C GLN A 83 18.58 -10.82 -9.09
N PHE A 84 19.47 -9.86 -9.36
CA PHE A 84 19.13 -8.69 -10.16
C PHE A 84 18.71 -9.04 -11.59
N LEU A 85 19.45 -9.92 -12.28
CA LEU A 85 19.10 -10.35 -13.64
C LEU A 85 17.78 -11.12 -13.67
N GLU A 86 17.59 -12.06 -12.73
CA GLU A 86 16.33 -12.80 -12.60
C GLU A 86 15.17 -11.85 -12.30
N ALA A 87 15.35 -10.86 -11.42
CA ALA A 87 14.34 -9.87 -11.10
C ALA A 87 13.90 -9.06 -12.31
N ILE A 88 14.83 -8.65 -13.19
CA ILE A 88 14.49 -7.97 -14.46
C ILE A 88 13.60 -8.86 -15.32
N VAL A 89 13.99 -10.12 -15.53
CA VAL A 89 13.24 -11.05 -16.39
C VAL A 89 11.85 -11.32 -15.84
N ILE A 90 11.74 -11.70 -14.57
CA ILE A 90 10.48 -12.09 -13.93
C ILE A 90 9.54 -10.89 -13.85
N SER A 91 10.06 -9.74 -13.41
CA SER A 91 9.25 -8.55 -13.21
C SER A 91 8.80 -7.93 -14.52
N ASP A 92 9.66 -7.89 -15.55
CA ASP A 92 9.29 -7.36 -16.87
C ASP A 92 8.35 -8.31 -17.62
N LEU A 93 8.46 -9.63 -17.43
CA LEU A 93 7.47 -10.58 -17.96
C LEU A 93 6.08 -10.37 -17.32
N ALA A 94 6.03 -10.22 -16.00
CA ALA A 94 4.77 -9.93 -15.31
C ALA A 94 4.18 -8.58 -15.72
N TYR A 95 5.02 -7.55 -15.87
CA TYR A 95 4.62 -6.25 -16.38
C TYR A 95 4.14 -6.34 -17.84
N TYR A 96 4.85 -7.06 -18.71
CA TYR A 96 4.50 -7.28 -20.11
C TYR A 96 3.09 -7.86 -20.25
N ILE A 97 2.75 -8.86 -19.43
CA ILE A 97 1.39 -9.45 -19.41
C ILE A 97 0.36 -8.40 -18.95
N ALA A 98 0.62 -7.71 -17.85
CA ALA A 98 -0.26 -6.67 -17.33
C ALA A 98 -0.47 -5.55 -18.37
N HIS A 99 0.58 -5.14 -19.06
CA HIS A 99 0.57 -4.09 -20.05
C HIS A 99 -0.22 -4.48 -21.30
N ARG A 100 -0.12 -5.73 -21.74
CA ARG A 100 -1.00 -6.27 -22.79
C ARG A 100 -2.46 -6.27 -22.37
N LEU A 101 -2.78 -6.59 -21.12
CA LEU A 101 -4.15 -6.50 -20.61
C LEU A 101 -4.64 -5.05 -20.59
N LEU A 102 -3.79 -4.08 -20.22
CA LEU A 102 -4.10 -2.65 -20.28
C LEU A 102 -4.46 -2.18 -21.70
N HIS A 103 -3.85 -2.75 -22.74
CA HIS A 103 -4.17 -2.44 -24.13
C HIS A 103 -5.38 -3.20 -24.70
N GLN A 104 -5.62 -4.43 -24.23
CA GLN A 104 -6.63 -5.32 -24.84
C GLN A 104 -7.99 -5.25 -24.14
N VAL A 105 -8.03 -4.97 -22.83
CA VAL A 105 -9.28 -4.91 -22.08
C VAL A 105 -9.80 -3.46 -22.13
N PRO A 106 -10.97 -3.19 -22.74
CA PRO A 106 -11.46 -1.81 -22.95
C PRO A 106 -11.57 -0.98 -21.66
N TRP A 107 -11.90 -1.63 -20.55
CA TRP A 107 -11.96 -1.00 -19.24
C TRP A 107 -10.59 -0.58 -18.71
N LEU A 108 -9.61 -1.49 -18.77
CA LEU A 108 -8.24 -1.19 -18.37
C LEU A 108 -7.61 -0.13 -19.28
N TRP A 109 -7.94 -0.15 -20.58
CA TRP A 109 -7.51 0.86 -21.53
C TRP A 109 -7.94 2.26 -21.12
N GLN A 110 -9.09 2.46 -20.46
CA GLN A 110 -9.49 3.80 -20.04
C GLN A 110 -8.48 4.43 -19.06
N PHE A 111 -7.87 3.62 -18.21
CA PHE A 111 -6.80 4.06 -17.31
C PHE A 111 -5.50 4.32 -18.09
N HIS A 112 -5.14 3.36 -18.94
CA HIS A 112 -3.89 3.39 -19.68
C HIS A 112 -3.85 4.42 -20.82
N ALA A 113 -5.00 4.81 -21.35
CA ALA A 113 -5.15 5.89 -22.31
C ALA A 113 -4.69 7.24 -21.72
N VAL A 114 -4.72 7.40 -20.39
CA VAL A 114 -4.12 8.58 -19.73
C VAL A 114 -2.62 8.60 -19.96
N HIS A 115 -1.94 7.46 -19.84
CA HIS A 115 -0.51 7.34 -20.14
C HIS A 115 -0.23 7.59 -21.63
N HIS A 116 -1.00 6.96 -22.52
CA HIS A 116 -0.86 7.18 -23.95
C HIS A 116 -1.35 8.55 -24.45
N SER A 117 -1.95 9.40 -23.60
CA SER A 117 -2.45 10.73 -24.00
C SER A 117 -1.36 11.75 -24.36
N ILE A 118 -0.09 11.36 -24.22
CA ILE A 118 1.07 12.24 -24.40
C ILE A 118 1.29 12.50 -25.88
N GLU A 119 1.06 13.73 -26.32
CA GLU A 119 1.30 14.13 -27.73
C GLU A 119 2.72 14.65 -27.97
N HIS A 120 3.39 15.08 -26.91
CA HIS A 120 4.75 15.59 -26.91
C HIS A 120 5.58 14.75 -25.94
N MET A 121 6.31 13.78 -26.47
CA MET A 121 7.07 12.81 -25.66
C MET A 121 8.32 13.47 -25.06
N ASP A 122 8.63 13.18 -23.80
CA ASP A 122 9.89 13.51 -23.10
C ASP A 122 10.08 12.60 -21.88
N TRP A 123 11.16 12.75 -21.13
CA TRP A 123 11.44 11.94 -19.94
C TRP A 123 10.31 11.98 -18.89
N LEU A 124 9.65 13.14 -18.71
CA LEU A 124 8.61 13.32 -17.71
C LEU A 124 7.31 12.61 -18.10
N ALA A 125 7.17 12.20 -19.36
CA ALA A 125 6.09 11.33 -19.80
C ALA A 125 6.04 10.00 -19.03
N ALA A 126 7.18 9.52 -18.52
CA ALA A 126 7.28 8.26 -17.78
C ALA A 126 6.39 8.19 -16.53
N VAL A 127 6.01 9.34 -15.96
CA VAL A 127 5.21 9.40 -14.72
C VAL A 127 3.75 9.75 -14.93
N ARG A 128 3.31 10.11 -16.15
CA ARG A 128 1.88 10.30 -16.44
C ARG A 128 1.21 8.93 -16.47
N VAL A 129 0.88 8.41 -15.31
CA VAL A 129 0.26 7.09 -15.11
C VAL A 129 -0.91 7.27 -14.14
N HIS A 130 -2.07 6.71 -14.48
CA HIS A 130 -3.22 6.81 -13.59
C HIS A 130 -2.95 6.07 -12.26
N PRO A 131 -3.33 6.60 -11.08
CA PRO A 131 -3.03 5.96 -9.80
C PRO A 131 -3.44 4.49 -9.68
N CYS A 132 -4.65 4.13 -10.16
CA CYS A 132 -5.11 2.74 -10.19
C CYS A 132 -4.21 1.84 -11.05
N GLU A 133 -3.76 2.33 -12.20
CA GLU A 133 -2.82 1.60 -13.07
C GLU A 133 -1.45 1.47 -12.40
N GLN A 134 -0.97 2.54 -11.75
CA GLN A 134 0.30 2.52 -11.03
C GLN A 134 0.29 1.44 -9.93
N ILE A 135 -0.78 1.35 -9.14
CA ILE A 135 -0.94 0.31 -8.10
C ILE A 135 -1.02 -1.07 -8.75
N PHE A 136 -1.86 -1.25 -9.77
CA PHE A 136 -2.04 -2.52 -10.48
C PHE A 136 -0.72 -3.05 -11.04
N THR A 137 -0.01 -2.23 -11.82
CA THR A 137 1.27 -2.62 -12.42
C THR A 137 2.37 -2.82 -11.38
N GLN A 138 2.35 -2.06 -10.27
CA GLN A 138 3.27 -2.28 -9.15
C GLN A 138 3.04 -3.63 -8.46
N ILE A 139 1.79 -4.03 -8.25
CA ILE A 139 1.48 -5.36 -7.71
C ILE A 139 1.97 -6.44 -8.67
N CYS A 140 1.61 -6.36 -9.95
CA CYS A 140 2.01 -7.36 -10.94
C CYS A 140 3.53 -7.53 -11.01
N LYS A 141 4.30 -6.43 -10.97
CA LYS A 141 5.76 -6.49 -11.14
C LYS A 141 6.51 -6.89 -9.87
N ILE A 142 6.03 -6.54 -8.67
CA ILE A 142 6.74 -6.76 -7.39
C ILE A 142 6.33 -8.04 -6.70
N LEU A 143 5.03 -8.39 -6.75
CA LEU A 143 4.50 -9.54 -6.01
C LEU A 143 5.22 -10.86 -6.33
N PRO A 144 5.54 -11.20 -7.61
CA PRO A 144 6.27 -12.42 -7.93
C PRO A 144 7.67 -12.48 -7.31
N LEU A 145 8.38 -11.35 -7.28
CA LEU A 145 9.73 -11.29 -6.70
C LEU A 145 9.69 -11.53 -5.19
N TYR A 146 8.70 -10.97 -4.50
CA TYR A 146 8.58 -11.23 -3.08
C TYR A 146 8.20 -12.69 -2.80
N TRP A 147 7.23 -13.22 -3.56
CA TRP A 147 6.80 -14.62 -3.40
C TRP A 147 7.99 -15.58 -3.55
N LEU A 148 8.86 -15.33 -4.52
CA LEU A 148 10.06 -16.14 -4.76
C LEU A 148 11.18 -15.93 -3.73
N GLY A 149 11.13 -14.90 -2.89
CA GLY A 149 12.10 -14.68 -1.80
C GLY A 149 13.31 -13.83 -2.17
N PHE A 150 13.18 -12.94 -3.17
CA PHE A 150 14.24 -11.99 -3.50
C PHE A 150 14.55 -11.05 -2.32
N THR A 151 15.83 -10.72 -2.12
CA THR A 151 16.26 -9.93 -0.96
C THR A 151 15.91 -8.45 -1.08
N LYS A 152 15.97 -7.73 0.04
CA LYS A 152 15.73 -6.27 0.10
C LYS A 152 16.72 -5.50 -0.78
N GLU A 153 17.96 -5.94 -0.81
CA GLU A 153 19.03 -5.36 -1.63
C GLU A 153 18.68 -5.47 -3.11
N THR A 154 18.15 -6.63 -3.54
CA THR A 154 17.68 -6.82 -4.93
C THR A 154 16.56 -5.84 -5.26
N PHE A 155 15.58 -5.64 -4.38
CA PHE A 155 14.51 -4.66 -4.60
C PHE A 155 15.05 -3.23 -4.75
N VAL A 156 16.05 -2.82 -3.97
CA VAL A 156 16.64 -1.47 -4.08
C VAL A 156 17.32 -1.29 -5.43
N VAL A 157 18.21 -2.22 -5.81
CA VAL A 157 18.95 -2.12 -7.09
C VAL A 157 18.01 -2.22 -8.27
N TYR A 158 17.03 -3.13 -8.22
CA TYR A 158 15.99 -3.27 -9.24
C TYR A 158 15.12 -2.01 -9.35
N ALA A 159 14.69 -1.40 -8.24
CA ALA A 159 13.88 -0.20 -8.28
C ALA A 159 14.62 0.98 -8.92
N LEU A 160 15.92 1.14 -8.64
CA LEU A 160 16.76 2.16 -9.26
C LEU A 160 16.91 1.93 -10.77
N TYR A 161 17.20 0.69 -11.18
CA TYR A 161 17.27 0.31 -12.58
C TYR A 161 15.95 0.54 -13.32
N SER A 162 14.85 0.03 -12.77
CA SER A 162 13.51 0.14 -13.35
C SER A 162 13.09 1.60 -13.52
N ALA A 163 13.38 2.46 -12.53
CA ALA A 163 13.14 3.89 -12.64
C ALA A 163 14.00 4.53 -13.74
N ALA A 164 15.31 4.25 -13.77
CA ALA A 164 16.21 4.80 -14.79
C ALA A 164 15.76 4.42 -16.21
N ILE A 165 15.39 3.15 -16.43
CA ILE A 165 14.87 2.68 -17.71
C ILE A 165 13.54 3.36 -18.03
N ALA A 166 12.60 3.46 -17.09
CA ALA A 166 11.31 4.11 -17.32
C ALA A 166 11.47 5.56 -17.83
N PHE A 167 12.34 6.36 -17.22
CA PHE A 167 12.63 7.71 -17.73
C PHE A 167 13.37 7.69 -19.07
N LEU A 168 14.34 6.79 -19.24
CA LEU A 168 15.13 6.68 -20.46
C LEU A 168 14.27 6.34 -21.67
N ILE A 169 13.38 5.35 -21.59
CA ILE A 169 12.59 4.89 -22.75
C ILE A 169 11.57 5.92 -23.23
N HIS A 170 11.20 6.87 -22.37
CA HIS A 170 10.33 7.99 -22.71
C HIS A 170 11.11 9.21 -23.21
N ALA A 171 12.39 9.35 -22.86
CA ALA A 171 13.19 10.52 -23.21
C ALA A 171 13.14 10.85 -24.71
N ASN A 172 13.04 12.13 -25.02
CA ASN A 172 13.00 12.66 -26.39
C ASN A 172 14.38 12.69 -27.03
N ILE A 173 15.04 11.54 -27.16
CA ILE A 173 16.42 11.44 -27.63
C ILE A 173 16.58 10.48 -28.82
N THR A 174 17.58 10.76 -29.66
CA THR A 174 17.91 10.02 -30.88
C THR A 174 19.04 9.01 -30.71
N LEU A 175 19.56 8.84 -29.48
CA LEU A 175 20.70 7.96 -29.21
C LEU A 175 20.46 6.54 -29.75
N LYS A 176 21.47 6.02 -30.45
CA LYS A 176 21.48 4.66 -30.99
C LYS A 176 22.17 3.73 -29.98
N PHE A 177 21.51 2.63 -29.65
CA PHE A 177 21.99 1.68 -28.63
C PHE A 177 22.69 0.45 -29.23
N GLY A 178 22.91 0.42 -30.56
CA GLY A 178 23.60 -0.69 -31.23
C GLY A 178 22.94 -2.04 -30.93
N VAL A 179 23.73 -3.00 -30.43
CA VAL A 179 23.25 -4.34 -30.02
C VAL A 179 22.46 -4.31 -28.69
N LEU A 180 22.65 -3.31 -27.84
CA LEU A 180 21.97 -3.22 -26.54
C LEU A 180 20.46 -3.05 -26.68
N LYS A 181 19.98 -2.55 -27.83
CA LYS A 181 18.54 -2.37 -28.11
C LYS A 181 17.71 -3.66 -28.06
N TRP A 182 18.37 -4.82 -28.05
CA TRP A 182 17.73 -6.13 -27.92
C TRP A 182 17.60 -6.60 -26.47
N PHE A 183 18.47 -6.09 -25.59
CA PHE A 183 18.58 -6.50 -24.18
C PHE A 183 18.09 -5.44 -23.20
N VAL A 184 18.01 -4.18 -23.63
CA VAL A 184 17.53 -3.07 -22.82
C VAL A 184 16.58 -2.24 -23.66
N ALA A 185 15.41 -1.93 -23.11
CA ALA A 185 14.43 -1.09 -23.76
C ALA A 185 15.01 0.31 -24.02
N THR A 186 14.68 0.88 -25.17
CA THR A 186 15.26 2.15 -25.64
C THR A 186 14.15 3.13 -26.03
N PRO A 187 14.46 4.43 -26.15
CA PRO A 187 13.55 5.39 -26.80
C PRO A 187 13.08 4.92 -28.18
N GLU A 188 13.94 4.29 -28.97
CA GLU A 188 13.58 3.76 -30.29
C GLU A 188 12.45 2.76 -30.24
N PHE A 189 12.56 1.85 -29.28
CA PHE A 189 11.64 0.76 -29.09
C PHE A 189 10.32 1.27 -28.49
N HIS A 190 10.38 1.98 -27.36
CA HIS A 190 9.16 2.34 -26.64
C HIS A 190 8.39 3.51 -27.26
N HIS A 191 9.02 4.40 -28.03
CA HIS A 191 8.28 5.48 -28.70
C HIS A 191 7.26 4.94 -29.71
N TRP A 192 7.54 3.81 -30.38
CA TRP A 192 6.58 3.19 -31.29
C TRP A 192 5.32 2.69 -30.58
N HIS A 193 5.46 2.21 -29.35
CA HIS A 193 4.35 1.85 -28.48
C HIS A 193 3.40 3.04 -28.26
N HIS A 194 3.97 4.23 -28.07
CA HIS A 194 3.23 5.49 -27.91
C HIS A 194 2.75 6.12 -29.21
N SER A 195 2.92 5.45 -30.36
CA SER A 195 2.47 6.00 -31.64
C SER A 195 0.96 6.25 -31.64
N LYS A 196 0.50 7.34 -32.25
CA LYS A 196 -0.94 7.60 -32.42
C LYS A 196 -1.62 6.62 -33.39
N ILE A 197 -0.84 5.84 -34.14
CA ILE A 197 -1.35 4.93 -35.17
C ILE A 197 -1.87 3.64 -34.49
N PRO A 198 -3.18 3.33 -34.52
CA PRO A 198 -3.76 2.20 -33.77
C PRO A 198 -3.22 0.82 -34.15
N GLN A 199 -2.73 0.66 -35.39
CA GLN A 199 -2.12 -0.59 -35.85
C GLN A 199 -0.72 -0.81 -35.26
N ILE A 200 -0.09 0.24 -34.72
CA ILE A 200 1.30 0.23 -34.24
C ILE A 200 1.36 0.33 -32.71
N ASN A 201 0.42 1.03 -32.07
CA ASN A 201 0.45 1.23 -30.61
C ASN A 201 0.21 -0.03 -29.77
N ASN A 202 -0.30 -1.11 -30.38
CA ASN A 202 -0.43 -2.44 -29.78
C ASN A 202 0.82 -3.32 -30.02
N LYS A 203 2.01 -2.73 -29.86
CA LYS A 203 3.33 -3.36 -30.04
C LYS A 203 4.30 -2.86 -28.96
N ASN A 204 5.41 -3.56 -28.72
CA ASN A 204 6.47 -3.15 -27.78
C ASN A 204 5.97 -2.95 -26.34
N PHE A 205 5.39 -3.98 -25.73
CA PHE A 205 4.79 -3.92 -24.40
C PHE A 205 5.80 -4.08 -23.26
N ALA A 206 6.97 -4.64 -23.51
CA ALA A 206 8.02 -4.72 -22.51
C ALA A 206 8.51 -3.31 -22.16
N VAL A 207 8.95 -3.10 -20.92
CA VAL A 207 9.51 -1.80 -20.51
C VAL A 207 10.99 -1.92 -20.16
N GLN A 208 11.53 -3.13 -20.07
CA GLN A 208 12.96 -3.35 -19.79
C GLN A 208 13.62 -4.26 -20.83
N LEU A 209 12.95 -5.30 -21.30
CA LEU A 209 13.51 -6.35 -22.16
C LEU A 209 12.74 -6.46 -23.49
N PRO A 210 13.18 -5.78 -24.57
CA PRO A 210 12.62 -5.92 -25.91
C PRO A 210 12.59 -7.37 -26.42
N LEU A 211 13.44 -8.23 -25.87
CA LEU A 211 13.43 -9.67 -26.13
C LEU A 211 12.06 -10.31 -25.85
N LEU A 212 11.29 -9.86 -24.86
CA LEU A 212 9.94 -10.38 -24.61
C LEU A 212 9.02 -10.12 -25.80
N ASP A 213 9.06 -8.91 -26.35
CA ASP A 213 8.29 -8.58 -27.56
C ASP A 213 8.75 -9.36 -28.80
N LEU A 214 10.04 -9.68 -28.89
CA LEU A 214 10.56 -10.56 -29.94
C LEU A 214 9.98 -11.98 -29.78
N LEU A 215 10.06 -12.54 -28.57
CA LEU A 215 9.59 -13.90 -28.25
C LEU A 215 8.07 -14.05 -28.46
N PHE A 216 7.29 -13.04 -28.10
CA PHE A 216 5.83 -13.07 -28.19
C PHE A 216 5.28 -12.45 -29.49
N GLY A 217 6.13 -12.09 -30.46
CA GLY A 217 5.71 -11.61 -31.78
C GLY A 217 5.06 -10.21 -31.80
N THR A 218 5.38 -9.37 -30.81
CA THR A 218 4.85 -8.01 -30.64
C THR A 218 5.90 -6.94 -30.85
N LEU A 219 7.14 -7.30 -31.21
CA LEU A 219 8.20 -6.36 -31.54
C LEU A 219 7.89 -5.59 -32.83
N TYR A 220 8.00 -4.27 -32.77
CA TYR A 220 7.92 -3.36 -33.91
C TYR A 220 8.96 -2.25 -33.78
N MET A 221 10.06 -2.37 -34.52
CA MET A 221 11.15 -1.39 -34.50
C MET A 221 11.78 -1.28 -35.89
N PRO A 222 11.06 -0.69 -36.87
CA PRO A 222 11.54 -0.59 -38.25
C PRO A 222 12.82 0.24 -38.33
N ALA A 223 13.82 -0.28 -39.03
CA ALA A 223 15.13 0.34 -39.16
C ALA A 223 15.03 1.76 -39.75
N GLY A 224 15.74 2.70 -39.14
CA GLY A 224 15.85 4.09 -39.62
C GLY A 224 14.57 4.92 -39.52
N LYS A 225 13.51 4.41 -38.90
CA LYS A 225 12.23 5.12 -38.75
C LYS A 225 11.95 5.41 -37.27
N ARG A 226 11.22 6.50 -37.03
CA ARG A 226 10.70 6.90 -35.72
C ARG A 226 9.24 7.35 -35.87
N PRO A 227 8.41 7.24 -34.82
CA PRO A 227 7.04 7.73 -34.84
C PRO A 227 7.03 9.26 -34.96
N ARG A 228 6.14 9.78 -35.81
CA ARG A 228 5.98 11.23 -36.03
C ARG A 228 4.92 11.90 -35.14
N LYS A 229 4.00 11.10 -34.61
CA LYS A 229 2.87 11.56 -33.80
C LYS A 229 2.64 10.57 -32.66
N TYR A 230 2.45 11.12 -31.48
CA TYR A 230 2.09 10.41 -30.25
C TYR A 230 0.67 10.79 -29.83
N GLY A 231 0.15 10.10 -28.82
CA GLY A 231 -1.18 10.34 -28.29
C GLY A 231 -2.14 9.19 -28.57
N VAL A 232 -3.38 9.36 -28.13
CA VAL A 232 -4.50 8.45 -28.45
C VAL A 232 -5.48 9.12 -29.42
N SER A 233 -6.36 8.31 -30.00
CA SER A 233 -7.45 8.81 -30.85
C SER A 233 -8.58 9.42 -30.01
N ASP A 234 -8.78 8.92 -28.79
CA ASP A 234 -9.79 9.42 -27.86
C ASP A 234 -9.41 10.79 -27.30
N ARG A 235 -10.40 11.64 -27.05
CA ARG A 235 -10.17 12.95 -26.43
C ARG A 235 -10.03 12.78 -24.92
N ILE A 236 -8.80 12.72 -24.45
CA ILE A 236 -8.48 12.71 -23.01
C ILE A 236 -8.51 14.16 -22.48
N PRO A 237 -9.15 14.43 -21.33
CA PRO A 237 -9.13 15.75 -20.70
C PRO A 237 -7.70 16.24 -20.45
N VAL A 238 -7.51 17.56 -20.58
CA VAL A 238 -6.26 18.21 -20.19
C VAL A 238 -6.29 18.47 -18.68
N GLY A 239 -5.18 18.24 -18.01
CA GLY A 239 -5.03 18.51 -16.58
C GLY A 239 -5.29 17.30 -15.70
N TYR A 240 -4.61 17.28 -14.55
CA TYR A 240 -4.55 16.14 -13.64
C TYR A 240 -5.93 15.65 -13.18
N LEU A 241 -6.80 16.55 -12.69
CA LEU A 241 -8.13 16.17 -12.18
C LEU A 241 -9.03 15.57 -13.26
N GLY A 242 -9.01 16.15 -14.47
CA GLY A 242 -9.78 15.61 -15.59
C GLY A 242 -9.31 14.22 -15.99
N GLN A 243 -8.00 13.99 -15.98
CA GLN A 243 -7.41 12.68 -16.27
C GLN A 243 -7.69 11.62 -15.19
N LEU A 244 -7.80 12.03 -13.91
CA LEU A 244 -8.22 11.12 -12.84
C LEU A 244 -9.68 10.67 -12.96
N LEU A 245 -10.57 11.55 -13.42
CA LEU A 245 -11.99 11.23 -13.55
C LEU A 245 -12.31 10.50 -14.86
N TYR A 246 -11.48 10.66 -15.88
CA TYR A 246 -11.69 10.12 -17.22
C TYR A 246 -12.08 8.63 -17.25
N PRO A 247 -11.36 7.71 -16.55
CA PRO A 247 -11.66 6.28 -16.67
C PRO A 247 -13.05 5.91 -16.15
N PHE A 248 -13.52 6.61 -15.14
CA PHE A 248 -14.82 6.37 -14.51
C PHE A 248 -15.97 6.92 -15.34
N LEU A 249 -15.77 8.07 -16.00
CA LEU A 249 -16.75 8.64 -16.93
C LEU A 249 -16.86 7.81 -18.22
N GLY A 250 -15.74 7.27 -18.71
CA GLY A 250 -15.72 6.33 -19.85
C GLY A 250 -16.39 4.98 -19.52
N THR A 251 -16.26 4.50 -18.29
CA THR A 251 -16.88 3.26 -17.82
C THR A 251 -18.42 3.30 -17.92
N ILE A 252 -19.04 4.45 -17.65
CA ILE A 252 -20.50 4.63 -17.80
C ILE A 252 -20.94 4.46 -19.27
N LYS A 253 -20.11 4.86 -20.24
CA LYS A 253 -20.39 4.63 -21.67
C LYS A 253 -20.24 3.16 -22.07
N MET A 254 -19.29 2.43 -21.49
CA MET A 254 -19.04 1.02 -21.83
C MET A 254 -20.08 0.05 -21.28
N LEU A 255 -20.76 0.39 -20.16
CA LEU A 255 -21.89 -0.39 -19.66
C LEU A 255 -23.03 -0.52 -20.69
N ASN A 256 -23.06 0.37 -21.69
CA ASN A 256 -24.01 0.36 -22.80
C ASN A 256 -23.44 -0.29 -24.10
N TYR A 257 -22.21 -0.82 -24.08
CA TYR A 257 -21.54 -1.38 -25.26
C TYR A 257 -21.64 -2.91 -25.28
N LYS A 258 -22.19 -3.50 -26.36
CA LYS A 258 -22.20 -4.96 -26.55
C LYS A 258 -20.76 -5.46 -26.77
N LEU A 259 -20.23 -6.25 -25.83
CA LEU A 259 -18.89 -6.85 -25.94
C LEU A 259 -18.79 -7.73 -27.20
N LYS A 260 -17.63 -7.71 -27.86
CA LYS A 260 -17.36 -8.59 -29.02
C LYS A 260 -17.24 -10.05 -28.57
N PRO A 261 -17.72 -11.02 -29.37
CA PRO A 261 -17.60 -12.44 -29.04
C PRO A 261 -16.13 -12.84 -28.81
N GLY A 262 -15.84 -13.51 -27.69
CA GLY A 262 -14.49 -14.00 -27.35
C GLY A 262 -13.73 -13.20 -26.29
N ILE A 263 -14.22 -12.02 -25.89
CA ILE A 263 -13.64 -11.23 -24.79
C ILE A 263 -14.02 -11.80 -23.41
N ASP A 264 -15.13 -12.53 -23.34
CA ASP A 264 -15.71 -13.12 -22.12
C ASP A 264 -14.74 -14.05 -21.37
N ARG A 265 -13.78 -14.65 -22.10
CA ARG A 265 -12.75 -15.53 -21.53
C ARG A 265 -11.78 -14.79 -20.61
N TYR A 266 -11.55 -13.49 -20.85
CA TYR A 266 -10.66 -12.64 -20.04
C TYR A 266 -11.40 -11.98 -18.86
N PHE A 267 -12.74 -12.00 -18.85
CA PHE A 267 -13.56 -11.47 -17.77
C PHE A 267 -13.74 -12.45 -16.59
N ARG A 268 -13.53 -13.75 -16.78
CA ARG A 268 -13.68 -14.75 -15.70
C ARG A 268 -12.72 -14.59 -14.50
N PRO A 269 -11.45 -14.16 -14.64
CA PRO A 269 -10.59 -13.82 -13.49
C PRO A 269 -10.74 -12.37 -13.02
N LEU A 270 -11.49 -11.52 -13.73
CA LEU A 270 -11.62 -10.09 -13.43
C LEU A 270 -12.22 -9.81 -12.05
N PRO A 271 -13.23 -10.56 -11.54
CA PRO A 271 -13.73 -10.39 -10.17
C PRO A 271 -12.70 -10.77 -9.09
N VAL A 272 -11.76 -11.67 -9.39
CA VAL A 272 -10.70 -12.09 -8.45
C VAL A 272 -9.60 -11.03 -8.38
N MET A 273 -9.21 -10.48 -9.53
CA MET A 273 -8.26 -9.36 -9.62
C MET A 273 -8.84 -8.04 -9.05
N LEU A 274 -10.13 -7.76 -9.32
CA LEU A 274 -10.87 -6.65 -8.72
C LEU A 274 -11.09 -6.86 -7.22
N GLY A 275 -11.38 -8.09 -6.80
CA GLY A 275 -11.49 -8.47 -5.39
C GLY A 275 -10.23 -8.16 -4.62
N LEU A 276 -9.04 -8.48 -5.15
CA LEU A 276 -7.75 -8.21 -4.49
C LEU A 276 -7.34 -6.73 -4.51
N SER A 277 -7.69 -5.97 -5.55
CA SER A 277 -7.31 -4.55 -5.69
C SER A 277 -8.28 -3.57 -5.01
N LEU A 278 -9.59 -3.84 -5.02
CA LEU A 278 -10.56 -3.05 -4.27
C LEU A 278 -10.53 -3.36 -2.77
N THR A 279 -10.34 -4.62 -2.35
CA THR A 279 -10.24 -4.93 -0.91
C THR A 279 -9.00 -4.32 -0.28
N ALA A 280 -7.88 -4.17 -0.99
CA ALA A 280 -6.68 -3.60 -0.40
C ALA A 280 -6.75 -2.08 -0.12
N VAL A 281 -7.57 -1.31 -0.86
CA VAL A 281 -7.74 0.15 -0.63
C VAL A 281 -8.99 0.47 0.20
N SER A 282 -10.01 -0.40 0.18
CA SER A 282 -11.21 -0.24 1.01
C SER A 282 -11.16 -0.94 2.36
N SER A 283 -10.21 -1.86 2.58
CA SER A 283 -10.13 -2.65 3.83
C SER A 283 -9.83 -1.81 5.05
N LEU A 284 -8.94 -0.82 5.01
CA LEU A 284 -8.66 -0.05 6.22
C LEU A 284 -9.89 0.74 6.71
N SER A 285 -10.61 1.38 5.78
CA SER A 285 -11.83 2.12 6.11
C SER A 285 -12.97 1.18 6.50
N ALA A 286 -13.16 0.06 5.79
CA ALA A 286 -14.20 -0.91 6.08
C ALA A 286 -13.95 -1.63 7.42
N VAL A 287 -12.71 -2.03 7.70
CA VAL A 287 -12.35 -2.71 8.95
C VAL A 287 -12.35 -1.73 10.12
N ALA A 288 -11.91 -0.48 9.93
CA ALA A 288 -12.09 0.57 10.95
C ALA A 288 -13.58 0.78 11.27
N LEU A 289 -14.46 0.81 10.24
CA LEU A 289 -15.91 0.93 10.40
C LEU A 289 -16.52 -0.28 11.13
N ILE A 290 -16.14 -1.52 10.77
CA ILE A 290 -16.57 -2.77 11.44
C ILE A 290 -16.19 -2.75 12.92
N ASN A 291 -15.03 -2.19 13.26
CA ASN A 291 -14.56 -2.08 14.63
C ASN A 291 -15.04 -0.80 15.34
N HIS A 292 -15.94 -0.02 14.73
CA HIS A 292 -16.46 1.24 15.27
C HIS A 292 -15.36 2.25 15.66
N MET A 293 -14.28 2.32 14.88
CA MET A 293 -13.14 3.22 15.10
C MET A 293 -12.91 4.12 13.89
N ASP A 294 -12.36 5.32 14.12
CA ASP A 294 -11.76 6.12 13.06
C ASP A 294 -10.44 5.49 12.58
N ILE A 295 -10.03 5.78 11.34
CA ILE A 295 -8.85 5.16 10.69
C ILE A 295 -7.57 5.33 11.56
N PRO A 296 -7.23 6.51 12.09
CA PRO A 296 -6.08 6.67 12.98
C PRO A 296 -6.15 5.77 14.23
N THR A 297 -7.31 5.70 14.87
CA THR A 297 -7.52 4.86 16.06
C THR A 297 -7.43 3.38 15.73
N PHE A 298 -7.96 2.95 14.58
CA PHE A 298 -7.85 1.58 14.12
C PHE A 298 -6.38 1.18 13.88
N ILE A 299 -5.61 2.01 13.18
CA ILE A 299 -4.16 1.79 12.95
C ILE A 299 -3.42 1.69 14.29
N ALA A 300 -3.73 2.58 15.24
CA ALA A 300 -3.15 2.53 16.57
C ALA A 300 -3.45 1.22 17.31
N SER A 301 -4.67 0.69 17.13
CA SER A 301 -5.10 -0.56 17.76
C SER A 301 -4.30 -1.78 17.28
N LEU A 302 -3.67 -1.73 16.09
CA LEU A 302 -2.87 -2.84 15.55
C LEU A 302 -1.57 -3.04 16.32
N ASN A 303 -1.03 -1.97 16.92
CA ASN A 303 0.22 -1.99 17.68
C ASN A 303 0.00 -2.00 19.21
N ALA A 304 -1.25 -1.95 19.66
CA ALA A 304 -1.59 -1.91 21.08
C ALA A 304 -1.79 -3.33 21.64
N GLN A 305 -1.30 -3.57 22.85
CA GLN A 305 -1.44 -4.86 23.52
C GLN A 305 -2.91 -5.12 23.88
N LYS A 306 -3.45 -6.23 23.38
CA LYS A 306 -4.84 -6.66 23.60
C LYS A 306 -4.88 -7.86 24.53
N VAL A 307 -5.94 -7.94 25.32
CA VAL A 307 -6.26 -9.11 26.13
C VAL A 307 -7.75 -9.44 25.99
N THR A 308 -8.10 -10.72 25.93
CA THR A 308 -9.51 -11.16 25.91
C THR A 308 -10.00 -11.44 27.33
N VAL A 309 -11.33 -11.55 27.52
CA VAL A 309 -11.91 -11.91 28.82
C VAL A 309 -11.40 -13.26 29.30
N ALA A 310 -11.39 -14.27 28.42
CA ALA A 310 -10.89 -15.61 28.72
C ALA A 310 -9.40 -15.61 29.13
N GLU A 311 -8.57 -14.82 28.44
CA GLU A 311 -7.16 -14.70 28.78
C GLU A 311 -6.93 -14.03 30.15
N LEU A 312 -7.72 -13.00 30.48
CA LEU A 312 -7.67 -12.38 31.81
C LEU A 312 -8.08 -13.37 32.91
N GLN A 313 -9.14 -14.16 32.68
CA GLN A 313 -9.61 -15.18 33.63
C GLN A 313 -8.54 -16.27 33.85
N GLN A 314 -7.82 -16.66 32.80
CA GLN A 314 -6.69 -17.60 32.86
C GLN A 314 -5.44 -16.99 33.54
N GLY A 315 -5.47 -15.70 33.87
CA GLY A 315 -4.41 -14.99 34.57
C GLY A 315 -3.28 -14.49 33.70
N LYS A 316 -3.52 -14.33 32.39
CA LYS A 316 -2.65 -13.53 31.52
C LYS A 316 -2.62 -12.10 32.07
N LEU A 317 -1.42 -11.55 32.30
CA LEU A 317 -1.15 -10.18 32.79
C LEU A 317 -1.32 -9.92 34.31
N LYS A 318 -1.47 -10.95 35.15
CA LYS A 318 -1.54 -10.77 36.63
C LYS A 318 -0.20 -10.26 37.22
N PRO A 319 -0.20 -9.30 38.15
CA PRO A 319 -1.35 -8.56 38.65
C PRO A 319 -1.82 -7.50 37.64
N ALA A 320 -3.14 -7.39 37.44
CA ALA A 320 -3.72 -6.39 36.53
C ALA A 320 -4.85 -5.60 37.21
N ILE A 321 -5.04 -4.36 36.74
CA ILE A 321 -6.10 -3.45 37.21
C ILE A 321 -6.93 -3.05 36.01
N LEU A 322 -8.24 -3.27 36.09
CA LEU A 322 -9.17 -2.79 35.06
C LEU A 322 -9.52 -1.32 35.36
N ILE A 323 -9.44 -0.46 34.35
CA ILE A 323 -9.85 0.95 34.44
C ILE A 323 -10.89 1.22 33.36
N ASP A 324 -12.04 1.73 33.78
CA ASP A 324 -13.10 2.17 32.88
C ASP A 324 -12.77 3.56 32.34
N VAL A 325 -12.78 3.72 31.02
CA VAL A 325 -12.53 5.02 30.36
C VAL A 325 -13.78 5.59 29.68
N ARG A 326 -14.97 5.08 30.03
CA ARG A 326 -16.27 5.60 29.56
C ARG A 326 -16.66 6.90 30.25
N SER A 327 -17.84 7.43 29.89
CA SER A 327 -18.40 8.58 30.59
C SER A 327 -18.94 8.18 31.98
N PRO A 328 -19.07 9.13 32.92
CA PRO A 328 -19.68 8.87 34.23
C PRO A 328 -21.10 8.30 34.15
N GLU A 329 -21.88 8.70 33.15
CA GLU A 329 -23.23 8.22 32.93
C GLU A 329 -23.24 6.73 32.55
N GLU A 330 -22.42 6.33 31.58
CA GLU A 330 -22.29 4.92 31.17
C GLU A 330 -21.76 4.03 32.31
N TYR A 331 -20.91 4.57 33.17
CA TYR A 331 -20.37 3.86 34.34
C TYR A 331 -21.40 3.69 35.47
N ALA A 332 -22.32 4.65 35.61
CA ALA A 332 -23.42 4.56 36.56
C ALA A 332 -24.47 3.52 36.13
N GLU A 333 -24.68 3.35 34.83
CA GLU A 333 -25.60 2.35 34.28
C GLU A 333 -25.09 0.92 34.43
N ASP A 334 -23.83 0.66 34.08
CA ASP A 334 -23.19 -0.64 34.24
C ASP A 334 -21.67 -0.46 34.32
N ARG A 335 -20.98 -1.33 35.07
CA ARG A 335 -19.51 -1.33 35.23
C ARG A 335 -19.00 -2.69 35.62
N ILE A 336 -17.75 -3.00 35.31
CA ILE A 336 -17.15 -4.29 35.69
C ILE A 336 -16.79 -4.22 37.18
N GLY A 337 -17.66 -4.76 38.03
CA GLY A 337 -17.52 -4.74 39.48
C GLY A 337 -17.21 -3.33 40.04
N GLU A 338 -16.13 -3.25 40.82
CA GLU A 338 -15.65 -1.99 41.43
C GLU A 338 -14.40 -1.44 40.73
N SER A 339 -14.25 -1.69 39.42
CA SER A 339 -13.15 -1.12 38.64
C SER A 339 -13.21 0.41 38.63
N PRO A 340 -12.12 1.13 38.90
CA PRO A 340 -12.13 2.59 38.93
C PRO A 340 -12.47 3.23 37.57
N LEU A 341 -13.20 4.35 37.63
CA LEU A 341 -13.51 5.20 36.48
C LEU A 341 -12.45 6.29 36.31
N VAL A 342 -11.86 6.37 35.13
CA VAL A 342 -11.04 7.50 34.67
C VAL A 342 -11.46 7.84 33.24
N PRO A 343 -12.39 8.80 33.05
CA PRO A 343 -12.94 9.12 31.74
C PRO A 343 -11.85 9.48 30.72
N ILE A 344 -12.03 9.09 29.46
CA ILE A 344 -11.08 9.44 28.39
C ILE A 344 -10.85 10.95 28.26
N THR A 345 -11.90 11.75 28.46
CA THR A 345 -11.84 13.23 28.46
C THR A 345 -10.82 13.75 29.46
N ASP A 346 -10.72 13.07 30.60
CA ASP A 346 -9.88 13.46 31.73
C ASP A 346 -8.43 13.08 31.45
N ILE A 347 -8.21 11.92 30.83
CA ILE A 347 -6.90 11.48 30.33
C ILE A 347 -6.39 12.43 29.24
N GLU A 348 -7.25 12.84 28.30
CA GLU A 348 -6.91 13.75 27.22
C GLU A 348 -6.58 15.16 27.73
N ALA A 349 -7.27 15.61 28.77
CA ALA A 349 -7.01 16.87 29.46
C ALA A 349 -5.83 16.78 30.47
N GLY A 350 -5.23 15.60 30.64
CA GLY A 350 -4.01 15.38 31.43
C GLY A 350 -4.22 15.13 32.92
N PHE A 351 -5.36 15.49 33.51
CA PHE A 351 -5.61 15.24 34.93
C PHE A 351 -5.94 13.77 35.24
N GLY A 352 -6.55 13.05 34.31
CA GLY A 352 -6.80 11.61 34.40
C GLY A 352 -5.52 10.77 34.45
N VAL A 353 -4.40 11.27 33.91
CA VAL A 353 -3.09 10.61 34.02
C VAL A 353 -2.69 10.45 35.50
N LYS A 354 -2.87 11.50 36.30
CA LYS A 354 -2.53 11.48 37.72
C LYS A 354 -3.41 10.48 38.48
N GLN A 355 -4.71 10.45 38.16
CA GLN A 355 -5.63 9.46 38.74
C GLN A 355 -5.19 8.02 38.44
N VAL A 356 -4.79 7.73 37.20
CA VAL A 356 -4.25 6.41 36.83
C VAL A 356 -2.97 6.07 37.60
N GLN A 357 -2.08 7.05 37.82
CA GLN A 357 -0.88 6.85 38.65
C GLN A 357 -1.23 6.51 40.10
N ASP A 358 -2.19 7.24 40.69
CA ASP A 358 -2.60 7.05 42.08
C ASP A 358 -3.31 5.70 42.29
N ILE A 359 -4.13 5.27 41.31
CA ILE A 359 -4.75 3.93 41.27
C ILE A 359 -3.69 2.83 41.19
N ALA A 360 -2.72 2.96 40.28
CA ALA A 360 -1.68 1.95 40.11
C ALA A 360 -0.81 1.80 41.36
N ARG A 361 -0.52 2.90 42.07
CA ARG A 361 0.27 2.91 43.32
C ARG A 361 -0.49 2.30 44.51
N SER A 362 -1.79 2.56 44.62
CA SER A 362 -2.60 2.08 45.75
C SER A 362 -2.95 0.59 45.66
N SER A 363 -2.90 0.02 44.45
CA SER A 363 -3.39 -1.34 44.18
C SER A 363 -2.37 -2.47 44.41
N VAL A 364 -1.08 -2.17 44.58
CA VAL A 364 -0.03 -3.20 44.80
C VAL A 364 0.72 -2.90 46.10
N ARG A 365 0.62 -3.80 47.08
CA ARG A 365 1.28 -3.70 48.40
C ARG A 365 2.79 -4.03 48.40
N SER A 366 3.37 -4.42 47.27
CA SER A 366 4.76 -4.91 47.18
C SER A 366 5.55 -4.29 46.03
N ASP A 367 6.74 -3.81 46.37
CA ASP A 367 7.62 -2.90 45.61
C ASP A 367 8.38 -3.54 44.43
N ARG A 368 7.92 -4.69 43.89
CA ARG A 368 8.71 -5.43 42.88
C ARG A 368 8.16 -5.48 41.46
N HIS A 369 6.86 -5.31 41.22
CA HIS A 369 6.31 -5.30 39.85
C HIS A 369 5.12 -4.35 39.72
N GLN A 370 5.18 -3.40 38.77
CA GLN A 370 4.04 -2.55 38.44
C GLN A 370 2.90 -3.39 37.84
N PRO A 371 1.65 -3.17 38.24
CA PRO A 371 0.51 -3.90 37.69
C PRO A 371 0.29 -3.53 36.22
N THR A 372 -0.22 -4.48 35.43
CA THR A 372 -0.66 -4.17 34.08
C THR A 372 -1.99 -3.42 34.14
N ILE A 373 -2.06 -2.24 33.57
CA ILE A 373 -3.30 -1.46 33.51
C ILE A 373 -4.08 -1.89 32.27
N VAL A 374 -5.26 -2.46 32.50
CA VAL A 374 -6.17 -2.93 31.45
C VAL A 374 -7.28 -1.91 31.28
N LEU A 375 -7.20 -1.13 30.21
CA LEU A 375 -8.20 -0.12 29.88
C LEU A 375 -9.41 -0.79 29.23
N TYR A 376 -10.62 -0.41 29.59
CA TYR A 376 -11.82 -0.88 28.89
C TYR A 376 -12.83 0.25 28.69
N CYS A 377 -13.63 0.10 27.65
CA CYS A 377 -14.79 0.96 27.41
C CYS A 377 -15.94 0.11 26.87
N ALA A 378 -16.89 0.68 26.13
CA ALA A 378 -18.00 -0.08 25.54
C ALA A 378 -17.51 -1.19 24.59
N ARG A 379 -16.66 -0.83 23.60
CA ARG A 379 -16.19 -1.74 22.52
C ARG A 379 -14.70 -1.61 22.14
N GLY A 380 -13.91 -0.85 22.91
CA GLY A 380 -12.45 -0.73 22.78
C GLY A 380 -11.92 0.55 22.12
N GLY A 381 -12.68 1.28 21.32
CA GLY A 381 -12.17 2.47 20.60
C GLY A 381 -11.62 3.58 21.51
N ARG A 382 -12.33 3.91 22.61
CA ARG A 382 -11.85 4.89 23.61
C ARG A 382 -10.65 4.37 24.40
N SER A 383 -10.60 3.06 24.66
CA SER A 383 -9.47 2.42 25.33
C SER A 383 -8.19 2.53 24.51
N VAL A 384 -8.26 2.44 23.18
CA VAL A 384 -7.10 2.66 22.30
C VAL A 384 -6.61 4.11 22.36
N LYS A 385 -7.51 5.09 22.40
CA LYS A 385 -7.13 6.51 22.56
C LYS A 385 -6.46 6.77 23.90
N ALA A 386 -7.01 6.23 24.99
CA ALA A 386 -6.40 6.29 26.32
C ALA A 386 -5.03 5.60 26.34
N TYR A 387 -4.91 4.43 25.71
CA TYR A 387 -3.66 3.68 25.58
C TYR A 387 -2.55 4.54 24.97
N GLN A 388 -2.80 5.20 23.85
CA GLN A 388 -1.79 6.03 23.19
C GLN A 388 -1.30 7.20 24.05
N ARG A 389 -2.18 7.76 24.89
CA ARG A 389 -1.84 8.86 25.79
C ARG A 389 -1.00 8.36 26.97
N LEU A 390 -1.42 7.26 27.59
CA LEU A 390 -0.77 6.70 28.77
C LEU A 390 0.55 5.98 28.42
N GLN A 391 0.67 5.41 27.21
CA GLN A 391 1.89 4.71 26.78
C GLN A 391 3.11 5.65 26.74
N LYS A 392 2.90 6.91 26.37
CA LYS A 392 3.96 7.95 26.37
C LYS A 392 4.52 8.25 27.76
N ILE A 393 3.81 7.82 28.81
CA ILE A 393 4.10 8.09 30.22
C ILE A 393 4.73 6.85 30.88
N GLY A 394 4.90 5.75 30.12
CA GLY A 394 5.67 4.57 30.55
C GLY A 394 4.89 3.50 31.31
N PHE A 395 3.56 3.54 31.29
CA PHE A 395 2.73 2.51 31.91
C PHE A 395 2.80 1.17 31.15
N ASN A 396 2.77 0.06 31.89
CA ASN A 396 2.48 -1.25 31.32
C ASN A 396 0.97 -1.36 31.05
N LEU A 397 0.59 -1.33 29.77
CA LEU A 397 -0.79 -1.16 29.35
C LEU A 397 -1.27 -2.33 28.51
N ALA A 398 -2.53 -2.69 28.69
CA ALA A 398 -3.31 -3.46 27.74
C ALA A 398 -4.71 -2.85 27.64
N PHE A 399 -5.51 -3.30 26.70
CA PHE A 399 -6.95 -3.02 26.73
C PHE A 399 -7.78 -4.27 26.50
N LEU A 400 -8.99 -4.25 27.08
CA LEU A 400 -9.93 -5.36 27.01
C LEU A 400 -10.58 -5.42 25.62
N SER A 401 -10.34 -6.53 24.91
CA SER A 401 -10.92 -6.78 23.58
C SER A 401 -12.44 -6.89 23.69
N GLY A 402 -13.16 -6.07 22.90
CA GLY A 402 -14.62 -6.02 22.93
C GLY A 402 -15.22 -5.26 24.12
N GLY A 403 -14.41 -4.74 25.04
CA GLY A 403 -14.85 -3.90 26.15
C GLY A 403 -15.78 -4.60 27.14
N ILE A 404 -16.61 -3.83 27.85
CA ILE A 404 -17.60 -4.35 28.80
C ILE A 404 -18.67 -5.22 28.13
N ALA A 405 -18.97 -5.00 26.84
CA ALA A 405 -19.92 -5.84 26.12
C ALA A 405 -19.44 -7.30 26.05
N ALA A 406 -18.20 -7.52 25.62
CA ALA A 406 -17.61 -8.86 25.60
C ALA A 406 -17.46 -9.46 27.01
N TRP A 407 -17.20 -8.61 28.03
CA TRP A 407 -17.20 -9.04 29.42
C TRP A 407 -18.56 -9.58 29.83
N ARG A 408 -19.65 -8.86 29.57
CA ARG A 408 -21.01 -9.26 29.93
C ARG A 408 -21.49 -10.51 29.18
N GLU A 409 -21.03 -10.71 27.95
CA GLU A 409 -21.28 -11.95 27.20
C GLU A 409 -20.60 -13.18 27.84
N SER A 410 -19.47 -12.96 28.52
CA SER A 410 -18.62 -14.04 29.06
C SER A 410 -18.77 -14.24 30.57
N VAL A 411 -19.17 -13.19 31.30
CA VAL A 411 -19.15 -13.11 32.76
C VAL A 411 -20.47 -12.50 33.26
N PRO A 412 -21.30 -13.26 34.01
CA PRO A 412 -22.46 -12.72 34.68
C PRO A 412 -22.05 -11.64 35.69
N ALA A 413 -22.78 -10.52 35.75
CA ALA A 413 -22.43 -9.38 36.63
C ALA A 413 -22.21 -9.75 38.10
N LYS A 414 -22.90 -10.78 38.61
CA LYS A 414 -22.75 -11.28 39.99
C LYS A 414 -21.35 -11.86 40.27
N GLN A 415 -20.59 -12.24 39.25
CA GLN A 415 -19.25 -12.83 39.36
C GLN A 415 -18.12 -11.81 39.16
N ASP A 416 -18.45 -10.55 38.86
CA ASP A 416 -17.44 -9.51 38.57
C ASP A 416 -16.43 -9.37 39.72
N SER A 417 -16.90 -9.25 40.96
CA SER A 417 -16.05 -9.03 42.13
C SER A 417 -15.10 -10.21 42.40
N GLU A 418 -15.57 -11.44 42.19
CA GLU A 418 -14.77 -12.66 42.38
C GLU A 418 -13.64 -12.76 41.34
N ILE A 419 -13.96 -12.47 40.08
CA ILE A 419 -12.99 -12.50 38.98
C ILE A 419 -11.99 -11.33 39.09
N LEU A 420 -12.45 -10.13 39.44
CA LEU A 420 -11.55 -9.00 39.67
C LEU A 420 -10.59 -9.26 40.83
N ALA A 421 -11.07 -9.86 41.93
CA ALA A 421 -10.21 -10.21 43.06
C ALA A 421 -9.10 -11.20 42.67
N THR A 422 -9.36 -12.10 41.72
CA THR A 422 -8.35 -13.03 41.20
C THR A 422 -7.38 -12.38 40.22
N ILE A 423 -7.80 -11.37 39.46
CA ILE A 423 -6.96 -10.61 38.50
C ILE A 423 -6.01 -9.64 39.20
N ILE A 424 -6.45 -9.02 40.30
CA ILE A 424 -5.66 -8.04 41.06
C ILE A 424 -4.51 -8.71 41.85
N ARG A 425 -4.68 -9.96 42.29
CA ARG A 425 -3.68 -10.68 43.09
C ARG A 425 -2.48 -11.16 42.26
N SER A 426 -1.29 -11.10 42.86
CA SER A 426 -0.06 -11.67 42.25
C SER A 426 -0.08 -13.20 42.30
N GLN A 427 0.49 -13.87 41.29
CA GLN A 427 0.60 -15.35 41.27
C GLN A 427 1.31 -15.92 42.52
N THR A 428 2.16 -15.12 43.17
CA THR A 428 2.88 -15.48 44.39
C THR A 428 2.03 -15.57 45.66
N GLU A 429 0.83 -14.96 45.70
CA GLU A 429 -0.05 -15.04 46.88
C GLU A 429 -0.92 -16.30 46.90
N THR A 430 -1.15 -16.93 45.74
CA THR A 430 -2.02 -18.11 45.64
C THR A 430 -1.38 -19.38 46.22
N VAL A 431 -0.05 -19.38 46.46
CA VAL A 431 0.69 -20.53 46.99
C VAL A 431 0.68 -20.59 48.53
N ARG A 432 0.22 -19.54 49.23
CA ARG A 432 0.23 -19.50 50.72
C ARG A 432 -1.06 -19.97 51.40
N ILE A 433 -2.02 -20.50 50.63
CA ILE A 433 -3.26 -21.05 51.18
C ILE A 433 -3.46 -22.43 50.55
N ASN A 434 -2.74 -23.42 51.06
CA ASN A 434 -3.08 -24.85 51.00
C ASN A 434 -2.46 -25.53 52.21
#